data_AF-A0A1G9ZLN0-F1
#
_entry.id   AF-A0A1G9ZLN0-F1
#
_cell.length_a   1.000
_cell.length_b   1.000
_cell.length_c   1.000
_cell.angle_alpha   90.00
_cell.angle_beta   90.00
_cell.angle_gamma   90.00
#
_symmetry.space_group_name_H-M   'P 1'
#
loop_
_entity.id
_entity.type
_entity.pdbx_description
1 polymer ?
#
loop_
_entity_poly.entity_id
_entity_poly.type
_entity_poly.pdbx_seq_one_letter_code
_entity_poly.pdbx_strand_id
1 'polypeptide(L)'
;MEEPKSGAGAAYHYWSRRHYLVATGGIAALSGCLGGDGESTDGGGTTTAGATPTTMADDGEELPDGVSAEEFENGPVPEPYRTAVSLGGEQRNADELFAKGDVQFSEYDEALENDAHQPGRCCANCDDFVPDRNGDAFGACSAVQGYIDGADWCSVWEELPEPSVPEGLTESELPTAQVPAEYRTASSQGGEERDPDELNAQEAVQLMESVEAIADGLGQPGQSCGNCAEFVPDKNGDGWGACAKVEGYVAVEDWCSIWEHVTEEL
;
A
#
# COMPACT_ATOMS: atom_id res chain seq x y z
N MET A 1 -46.19 22.23 18.88
CA MET A 1 -46.35 22.42 17.43
C MET A 1 -45.81 23.81 17.17
N GLU A 2 -44.60 24.03 16.66
CA GLU A 2 -43.70 23.20 15.84
C GLU A 2 -42.24 23.49 16.24
N GLU A 3 -41.37 22.52 15.99
CA GLU A 3 -39.92 22.53 16.26
C GLU A 3 -39.12 23.25 15.15
N PRO A 4 -37.90 23.75 15.46
CA PRO A 4 -37.02 24.35 14.47
C PRO A 4 -36.17 23.30 13.71
N LYS A 5 -35.89 23.64 12.44
CA LYS A 5 -35.03 22.91 11.49
C LYS A 5 -33.63 22.65 12.04
N SER A 6 -33.19 21.40 12.04
CA SER A 6 -31.76 21.04 12.03
C SER A 6 -31.34 20.73 10.59
N GLY A 7 -30.55 21.65 10.02
CA GLY A 7 -29.59 21.31 8.97
C GLY A 7 -28.27 21.06 9.67
N ALA A 8 -27.82 19.82 9.70
CA ALA A 8 -26.47 19.44 10.10
C ALA A 8 -25.96 18.50 9.01
N GLY A 9 -24.83 18.87 8.41
CA GLY A 9 -24.14 18.08 7.42
C GLY A 9 -23.83 16.70 7.98
N ALA A 10 -24.19 15.69 7.21
CA ALA A 10 -23.68 14.35 7.39
C ALA A 10 -22.17 14.40 7.09
N ALA A 11 -21.36 14.50 8.13
CA ALA A 11 -19.96 14.14 8.04
C ALA A 11 -19.93 12.62 7.87
N TYR A 12 -19.37 12.20 6.75
CA TYR A 12 -19.26 10.82 6.31
C TYR A 12 -18.39 10.04 7.31
N HIS A 13 -19.02 9.10 8.02
CA HIS A 13 -18.36 8.03 8.79
C HIS A 13 -18.38 6.78 7.91
N TYR A 14 -17.41 6.70 7.00
CA TYR A 14 -16.98 5.53 6.22
C TYR A 14 -15.49 5.83 6.03
N TRP A 15 -14.54 5.09 6.59
CA TRP A 15 -14.21 3.68 6.42
C TRP A 15 -13.41 3.24 7.64
N SER A 16 -13.49 1.97 8.00
CA SER A 16 -12.50 1.20 8.76
C SER A 16 -13.24 -0.07 9.18
N ARG A 17 -13.01 -1.18 8.50
CA ARG A 17 -13.60 -2.47 8.92
C ARG A 17 -13.02 -2.97 10.24
N ARG A 18 -11.88 -2.41 10.68
CA ARG A 18 -11.15 -2.87 11.86
C ARG A 18 -10.68 -1.70 12.72
N HIS A 19 -11.56 -1.22 13.60
CA HIS A 19 -11.13 -0.36 14.71
C HIS A 19 -10.34 -1.17 15.74
N TYR A 20 -9.03 -1.32 15.55
CA TYR A 20 -8.15 -1.62 16.66
C TYR A 20 -8.05 -0.36 17.52
N LEU A 21 -8.74 -0.38 18.67
CA LEU A 21 -8.52 0.64 19.69
C LEU A 21 -7.07 0.52 20.16
N VAL A 22 -6.17 1.31 19.57
CA VAL A 22 -4.82 1.51 20.10
C VAL A 22 -4.98 2.20 21.45
N ALA A 23 -5.07 1.39 22.51
CA ALA A 23 -5.01 1.86 23.87
C ALA A 23 -3.60 2.40 24.11
N THR A 24 -3.39 3.68 23.81
CA THR A 24 -2.17 4.41 24.16
C THR A 24 -2.04 4.44 25.68
N GLY A 25 -1.39 3.40 26.23
CA GLY A 25 -0.94 3.36 27.61
C GLY A 25 0.05 4.50 27.83
N GLY A 26 -0.37 5.51 28.60
CA GLY A 26 0.39 6.73 28.83
C GLY A 26 1.82 6.47 29.32
N ILE A 27 2.79 6.94 28.55
CA ILE A 27 4.18 7.02 29.00
C ILE A 27 4.30 8.26 29.90
N ALA A 28 4.49 8.00 31.19
CA ALA A 28 4.84 9.01 32.17
C ALA A 28 6.16 9.69 31.78
N ALA A 29 6.11 10.99 31.49
CA ALA A 29 7.27 11.83 31.30
C ALA A 29 8.03 11.98 32.63
N LEU A 30 9.17 11.31 32.76
CA LEU A 30 10.17 11.65 33.78
C LEU A 30 11.17 12.64 33.17
N SER A 31 10.90 13.93 33.37
CA SER A 31 11.88 14.99 33.18
C SER A 31 12.92 15.00 34.32
N GLY A 32 14.19 14.91 33.94
CA GLY A 32 15.40 15.19 34.73
C GLY A 32 16.60 14.84 33.85
N CYS A 33 17.62 15.66 33.60
CA CYS A 33 18.45 16.51 34.47
C CYS A 33 18.96 17.71 33.65
N LEU A 34 18.90 18.97 34.10
CA LEU A 34 19.88 19.71 34.93
C LEU A 34 21.38 19.60 34.55
N GLY A 35 21.91 20.65 33.88
CA GLY A 35 23.06 21.44 34.34
C GLY A 35 24.43 21.29 33.64
N GLY A 36 25.03 22.43 33.23
CA GLY A 36 26.48 22.66 33.33
C GLY A 36 27.19 23.37 32.15
N ASP A 37 27.46 24.67 32.31
CA ASP A 37 28.27 25.55 31.44
C ASP A 37 29.74 25.13 31.22
N GLY A 38 30.30 25.55 30.08
CA GLY A 38 31.75 25.51 29.82
C GLY A 38 32.15 26.23 28.52
N GLU A 39 32.58 27.49 28.64
CA GLU A 39 33.24 28.28 27.61
C GLU A 39 34.74 27.94 27.52
N SER A 40 35.30 27.81 26.31
CA SER A 40 36.65 28.29 25.94
C SER A 40 36.98 28.10 24.45
N THR A 41 37.83 29.00 23.99
CA THR A 41 38.18 29.46 22.65
C THR A 41 39.19 28.62 21.84
N ASP A 42 39.30 29.03 20.57
CA ASP A 42 40.46 29.02 19.66
C ASP A 42 40.74 27.81 18.76
N GLY A 43 41.10 28.13 17.50
CA GLY A 43 41.99 27.31 16.70
C GLY A 43 41.60 27.20 15.24
N GLY A 44 42.10 28.11 14.40
CA GLY A 44 41.82 28.13 12.97
C GLY A 44 42.49 27.03 12.14
N GLY A 45 42.04 27.01 10.89
CA GLY A 45 42.69 26.34 9.77
C GLY A 45 41.94 25.11 9.30
N THR A 46 41.41 25.15 8.07
CA THR A 46 41.37 24.01 7.14
C THR A 46 40.97 24.48 5.75
N THR A 47 41.95 24.36 4.84
CA THR A 47 41.92 24.01 3.41
C THR A 47 40.77 24.45 2.52
N THR A 48 41.14 25.21 1.49
CA THR A 48 40.52 25.22 0.16
C THR A 48 40.39 23.79 -0.36
N ALA A 49 39.18 23.24 -0.32
CA ALA A 49 38.79 22.03 -1.07
C ALA A 49 37.78 22.47 -2.13
N GLY A 50 38.01 22.02 -3.37
CA GLY A 50 37.27 22.42 -4.54
C GLY A 50 35.77 22.19 -4.38
N ALA A 51 35.00 23.22 -4.67
CA ALA A 51 33.60 23.08 -5.00
C ALA A 51 33.52 22.32 -6.33
N THR A 52 33.48 20.99 -6.26
CA THR A 52 32.82 20.20 -7.28
C THR A 52 31.37 20.68 -7.28
N PRO A 53 30.79 21.11 -8.41
CA PRO A 53 29.35 21.28 -8.45
C PRO A 53 28.79 19.88 -8.23
N THR A 54 28.18 19.64 -7.07
CA THR A 54 27.18 18.59 -6.95
C THR A 54 26.11 18.97 -7.96
N THR A 55 26.18 18.36 -9.15
CA THR A 55 25.00 18.20 -9.98
C THR A 55 23.99 17.54 -9.05
N MET A 56 22.95 18.30 -8.68
CA MET A 56 21.78 17.74 -8.04
C MET A 56 21.43 16.52 -8.89
N ALA A 57 21.52 15.33 -8.30
CA ALA A 57 21.02 14.15 -8.96
C ALA A 57 19.57 14.46 -9.31
N ASP A 58 19.25 14.30 -10.58
CA ASP A 58 17.87 14.20 -11.02
C ASP A 58 17.33 12.99 -10.26
N ASP A 59 16.52 13.21 -9.21
CA ASP A 59 15.83 12.16 -8.45
C ASP A 59 14.71 11.59 -9.36
N GLY A 60 15.08 11.09 -10.54
CA GLY A 60 14.15 10.38 -11.41
C GLY A 60 13.99 8.94 -10.94
N GLU A 61 12.80 8.36 -11.09
CA GLU A 61 12.55 6.93 -10.85
C GLU A 61 13.69 6.07 -11.42
N GLU A 62 14.12 5.09 -10.63
CA GLU A 62 15.00 4.04 -11.12
C GLU A 62 14.21 3.16 -12.09
N LEU A 63 14.35 3.44 -13.39
CA LEU A 63 13.67 2.68 -14.44
C LEU A 63 14.15 1.22 -14.47
N PRO A 64 13.29 0.26 -14.89
CA PRO A 64 13.72 -1.10 -15.12
C PRO A 64 14.89 -1.20 -16.11
N ASP A 65 15.76 -2.18 -15.91
CA ASP A 65 16.95 -2.40 -16.73
C ASP A 65 16.62 -2.50 -18.22
N GLY A 66 17.16 -1.58 -19.02
CA GLY A 66 16.99 -1.56 -20.47
C GLY A 66 15.68 -0.93 -20.97
N VAL A 67 14.84 -0.41 -20.07
CA VAL A 67 13.62 0.33 -20.40
C VAL A 67 13.95 1.81 -20.58
N SER A 68 13.47 2.39 -21.67
CA SER A 68 13.59 3.83 -21.90
C SER A 68 12.47 4.60 -21.20
N ALA A 69 12.67 5.88 -20.87
CA ALA A 69 11.62 6.70 -20.26
C ALA A 69 10.33 6.74 -21.11
N GLU A 70 10.42 6.75 -22.45
CA GLU A 70 9.25 6.71 -23.33
C GLU A 70 8.49 5.39 -23.21
N GLU A 71 9.23 4.27 -23.12
CA GLU A 71 8.66 2.93 -22.93
C GLU A 71 8.10 2.73 -21.53
N PHE A 72 8.75 3.29 -20.51
CA PHE A 72 8.24 3.30 -19.14
C PHE A 72 6.88 4.02 -19.06
N GLU A 73 6.81 5.20 -19.67
CA GLU A 73 5.61 6.07 -19.65
C GLU A 73 4.45 5.51 -20.48
N ASN A 74 4.73 5.02 -21.69
CA ASN A 74 3.67 4.67 -22.67
C ASN A 74 3.56 3.15 -22.92
N GLY A 75 4.50 2.36 -22.44
CA GLY A 75 4.65 0.95 -22.77
C GLY A 75 5.38 0.69 -24.09
N PRO A 76 5.39 -0.57 -24.57
CA PRO A 76 4.62 -1.69 -24.03
C PRO A 76 5.14 -2.18 -22.68
N VAL A 77 4.22 -2.64 -21.82
CA VAL A 77 4.59 -3.38 -20.60
C VAL A 77 5.08 -4.80 -20.97
N PRO A 78 5.87 -5.44 -20.09
CA PRO A 78 6.32 -6.82 -20.25
C PRO A 78 5.16 -7.80 -20.48
N GLU A 79 5.45 -8.92 -21.14
CA GLU A 79 4.44 -9.94 -21.51
C GLU A 79 3.55 -10.40 -20.34
N PRO A 80 4.07 -10.63 -19.10
CA PRO A 80 3.25 -11.05 -17.97
C PRO A 80 2.10 -10.10 -17.62
N TYR A 81 2.20 -8.83 -18.02
CA TYR A 81 1.23 -7.79 -17.69
C TYR A 81 0.18 -7.56 -18.77
N ARG A 82 0.43 -7.94 -20.03
CA ARG A 82 -0.40 -7.53 -21.18
C ARG A 82 -1.88 -7.92 -21.06
N THR A 83 -2.16 -9.05 -20.41
CA THR A 83 -3.52 -9.54 -20.15
C THR A 83 -3.69 -9.92 -18.68
N ALA A 84 -2.89 -9.31 -17.80
CA ALA A 84 -2.96 -9.56 -16.37
C ALA A 84 -4.31 -9.07 -15.82
N VAL A 85 -4.71 -9.68 -14.71
CA VAL A 85 -5.88 -9.30 -13.93
C VAL A 85 -5.44 -8.37 -12.81
N SER A 86 -6.15 -7.27 -12.63
CA SER A 86 -5.92 -6.29 -11.54
C SER A 86 -6.31 -6.86 -10.18
N LEU A 87 -5.99 -6.13 -9.11
CA LEU A 87 -6.40 -6.47 -7.75
C LEU A 87 -7.93 -6.53 -7.61
N GLY A 88 -8.66 -5.71 -8.35
CA GLY A 88 -10.12 -5.67 -8.46
C GLY A 88 -10.75 -6.76 -9.33
N GLY A 89 -9.94 -7.51 -10.08
CA GLY A 89 -10.42 -8.59 -10.94
C GLY A 89 -10.67 -8.21 -12.39
N GLU A 90 -10.31 -6.99 -12.81
CA GLU A 90 -10.45 -6.54 -14.21
C GLU A 90 -9.27 -7.02 -15.07
N GLN A 91 -9.54 -7.47 -16.30
CA GLN A 91 -8.48 -7.91 -17.20
C GLN A 91 -7.95 -6.72 -17.99
N ARG A 92 -6.63 -6.49 -17.93
CA ARG A 92 -5.96 -5.45 -18.72
C ARG A 92 -6.19 -5.68 -20.22
N ASN A 93 -6.60 -4.62 -20.90
CA ASN A 93 -6.76 -4.56 -22.36
C ASN A 93 -5.98 -3.39 -22.94
N ALA A 94 -4.95 -3.68 -23.74
CA ALA A 94 -4.06 -2.65 -24.30
C ALA A 94 -4.76 -1.64 -25.22
N ASP A 95 -5.93 -1.98 -25.79
CA ASP A 95 -6.68 -1.11 -26.69
C ASP A 95 -7.59 -0.11 -25.93
N GLU A 96 -7.71 -0.22 -24.61
CA GLU A 96 -8.67 0.53 -23.78
C GLU A 96 -7.98 1.36 -22.68
N LEU A 97 -6.67 1.57 -22.77
CA LEU A 97 -5.89 2.26 -21.74
C LEU A 97 -5.84 3.78 -21.94
N PHE A 98 -6.02 4.53 -20.86
CA PHE A 98 -5.74 5.97 -20.80
C PHE A 98 -4.24 6.25 -20.87
N ALA A 99 -3.88 7.35 -21.54
CA ALA A 99 -2.54 7.90 -21.38
C ALA A 99 -2.40 8.53 -19.98
N LYS A 100 -1.22 8.42 -19.36
CA LYS A 100 -0.94 8.96 -18.02
C LYS A 100 -1.33 10.45 -17.86
N GLY A 101 -1.01 11.26 -18.88
CA GLY A 101 -1.38 12.68 -18.91
C GLY A 101 -2.89 12.97 -18.94
N ASP A 102 -3.72 12.06 -19.44
CA ASP A 102 -5.18 12.24 -19.49
C ASP A 102 -5.85 11.99 -18.13
N VAL A 103 -5.17 11.22 -17.25
CA VAL A 103 -5.66 10.85 -15.93
C VAL A 103 -4.89 11.50 -14.79
N GLN A 104 -4.07 12.52 -15.09
CA GLN A 104 -3.26 13.22 -14.07
C GLN A 104 -2.44 12.23 -13.23
N PHE A 105 -1.83 11.25 -13.90
CA PHE A 105 -0.90 10.34 -13.25
C PHE A 105 0.26 11.11 -12.65
N SER A 106 0.65 10.78 -11.43
CA SER A 106 1.72 11.43 -10.70
C SER A 106 2.28 10.52 -9.61
N GLU A 107 3.54 10.74 -9.28
CA GLU A 107 4.17 10.21 -8.08
C GLU A 107 3.40 10.61 -6.82
N TYR A 108 3.52 9.83 -5.75
CA TYR A 108 2.74 10.06 -4.52
C TYR A 108 2.92 11.47 -3.94
N ASP A 109 4.17 11.96 -3.89
CA ASP A 109 4.47 13.28 -3.31
C ASP A 109 3.86 14.43 -4.12
N GLU A 110 3.82 14.31 -5.45
CA GLU A 110 3.12 15.27 -6.31
C GLU A 110 1.59 15.13 -6.19
N ALA A 111 1.09 13.90 -6.03
CA ALA A 111 -0.33 13.63 -5.87
C ALA A 111 -0.91 14.34 -4.63
N LEU A 112 -0.13 14.47 -3.53
CA LEU A 112 -0.54 15.21 -2.33
C LEU A 112 -0.87 16.69 -2.60
N GLU A 113 -0.36 17.27 -3.69
CA GLU A 113 -0.66 18.63 -4.11
C GLU A 113 -1.91 18.73 -5.00
N ASN A 114 -2.45 17.59 -5.45
CA ASN A 114 -3.64 17.52 -6.28
C ASN A 114 -4.93 17.54 -5.43
N ASP A 115 -5.83 18.49 -5.71
CA ASP A 115 -7.11 18.64 -4.98
C ASP A 115 -8.02 17.39 -5.03
N ALA A 116 -7.84 16.51 -6.02
CA ALA A 116 -8.61 15.27 -6.17
C ALA A 116 -8.00 14.08 -5.40
N HIS A 117 -6.74 14.16 -4.98
CA HIS A 117 -6.10 13.14 -4.17
C HIS A 117 -6.68 13.15 -2.75
N GLN A 118 -6.70 11.98 -2.12
CA GLN A 118 -6.99 11.86 -0.69
C GLN A 118 -5.86 11.09 -0.02
N PRO A 119 -5.49 11.47 1.23
CA PRO A 119 -4.39 10.82 1.94
C PRO A 119 -4.52 9.29 1.95
N GLY A 120 -3.41 8.62 1.68
CA GLY A 120 -3.32 7.16 1.70
C GLY A 120 -3.68 6.46 0.39
N ARG A 121 -4.30 7.15 -0.57
CA ARG A 121 -4.64 6.56 -1.87
C ARG A 121 -3.42 6.47 -2.77
N CYS A 122 -3.14 5.27 -3.26
CA CYS A 122 -2.07 4.99 -4.21
C CYS A 122 -2.47 3.81 -5.11
N CYS A 123 -1.67 3.51 -6.12
CA CYS A 123 -1.91 2.42 -7.06
C CYS A 123 -1.98 1.07 -6.33
N ALA A 124 -1.12 0.79 -5.35
CA ALA A 124 -1.13 -0.48 -4.63
C ALA A 124 -2.44 -0.79 -3.87
N ASN A 125 -3.28 0.21 -3.59
CA ASN A 125 -4.61 0.03 -3.00
C ASN A 125 -5.76 0.47 -3.92
N CYS A 126 -5.50 0.48 -5.23
CA CYS A 126 -6.47 0.75 -6.30
C CYS A 126 -7.02 -0.55 -6.89
N ASP A 127 -8.29 -0.56 -7.27
CA ASP A 127 -8.96 -1.65 -8.00
C ASP A 127 -8.21 -2.06 -9.27
N ASP A 128 -7.75 -1.07 -10.03
CA ASP A 128 -7.14 -1.29 -11.34
C ASP A 128 -5.67 -1.69 -11.32
N PHE A 129 -5.03 -1.77 -10.15
CA PHE A 129 -3.59 -2.04 -10.10
C PHE A 129 -3.28 -3.51 -10.38
N VAL A 130 -2.24 -3.74 -11.17
CA VAL A 130 -1.64 -5.06 -11.40
C VAL A 130 -0.29 -5.07 -10.70
N PRO A 131 -0.10 -5.84 -9.61
CA PRO A 131 1.17 -5.91 -8.90
C PRO A 131 2.32 -6.40 -9.77
N ASP A 132 3.55 -6.15 -9.32
CA ASP A 132 4.78 -6.70 -9.90
C ASP A 132 4.72 -8.24 -9.98
N ARG A 133 5.14 -8.78 -11.11
CA ARG A 133 5.18 -10.20 -11.48
C ARG A 133 6.52 -10.64 -12.05
N ASN A 134 7.48 -9.73 -12.23
CA ASN A 134 8.80 -10.00 -12.81
C ASN A 134 9.96 -9.46 -11.96
N GLY A 135 9.68 -8.95 -10.75
CA GLY A 135 10.68 -8.55 -9.77
C GLY A 135 11.42 -7.26 -10.14
N ASP A 136 10.87 -6.45 -11.06
CA ASP A 136 11.45 -5.16 -11.42
C ASP A 136 10.94 -4.00 -10.56
N ALA A 137 10.13 -4.29 -9.53
CA ALA A 137 9.44 -3.38 -8.64
C ALA A 137 8.27 -2.59 -9.26
N PHE A 138 8.01 -2.74 -10.55
CA PHE A 138 6.92 -2.05 -11.23
C PHE A 138 5.81 -3.02 -11.63
N GLY A 139 4.58 -2.54 -11.43
CA GLY A 139 3.38 -3.21 -11.90
C GLY A 139 2.88 -2.64 -13.24
N ALA A 140 1.60 -2.88 -13.46
CA ALA A 140 0.81 -2.29 -14.53
C ALA A 140 -0.56 -1.85 -13.99
N CYS A 141 -1.47 -1.41 -14.86
CA CYS A 141 -2.83 -1.01 -14.48
C CYS A 141 -3.86 -1.51 -15.51
N SER A 142 -5.04 -1.99 -15.14
CA SER A 142 -6.07 -2.36 -16.14
C SER A 142 -6.56 -1.17 -16.96
N ALA A 143 -6.39 0.06 -16.47
CA ALA A 143 -6.91 1.28 -17.09
C ALA A 143 -5.83 2.25 -17.64
N VAL A 144 -4.58 2.19 -17.20
CA VAL A 144 -3.53 3.19 -17.54
C VAL A 144 -2.34 2.57 -18.29
N GLN A 145 -1.83 3.28 -19.29
CA GLN A 145 -0.65 2.88 -20.09
C GLN A 145 0.65 2.89 -19.27
N GLY A 146 1.66 2.18 -19.79
CA GLY A 146 2.99 2.15 -19.20
C GLY A 146 3.11 1.28 -17.94
N TYR A 147 4.30 1.39 -17.34
CA TYR A 147 4.68 0.82 -16.05
C TYR A 147 4.12 1.70 -14.93
N ILE A 148 3.78 1.07 -13.82
CA ILE A 148 3.08 1.71 -12.70
C ILE A 148 3.82 1.34 -11.42
N ASP A 149 4.35 2.32 -10.68
CA ASP A 149 4.80 2.09 -9.31
C ASP A 149 3.54 1.92 -8.44
N GLY A 150 3.60 1.02 -7.46
CA GLY A 150 2.53 0.90 -6.48
C GLY A 150 2.30 2.19 -5.68
N ALA A 151 3.34 3.02 -5.49
CA ALA A 151 3.26 4.29 -4.77
C ALA A 151 2.48 5.37 -5.52
N ASP A 152 2.41 5.28 -6.85
CA ASP A 152 1.82 6.30 -7.72
C ASP A 152 0.34 6.52 -7.48
N TRP A 153 -0.20 7.55 -8.13
CA TRP A 153 -1.62 7.82 -8.13
C TRP A 153 -2.09 8.42 -9.45
N CYS A 154 -3.38 8.24 -9.76
CA CYS A 154 -4.04 8.99 -10.83
C CYS A 154 -5.49 9.33 -10.47
N SER A 155 -6.07 10.31 -11.17
CA SER A 155 -7.41 10.83 -10.92
C SER A 155 -8.56 9.86 -11.20
N VAL A 156 -8.27 8.69 -11.81
CA VAL A 156 -9.23 7.60 -11.99
C VAL A 156 -9.04 6.48 -10.96
N TRP A 157 -8.31 6.73 -9.86
CA TRP A 157 -8.22 5.78 -8.76
C TRP A 157 -9.60 5.34 -8.28
N GLU A 158 -9.79 4.03 -8.15
CA GLU A 158 -11.00 3.40 -7.64
C GLU A 158 -10.65 2.52 -6.44
N GLU A 159 -11.56 2.49 -5.47
CA GLU A 159 -11.41 1.69 -4.27
C GLU A 159 -11.59 0.20 -4.59
N LEU A 160 -10.80 -0.65 -3.92
CA LEU A 160 -10.93 -2.09 -4.03
C LEU A 160 -12.31 -2.58 -3.53
N PRO A 161 -12.88 -3.64 -4.13
CA PRO A 161 -14.21 -4.09 -3.75
C PRO A 161 -14.17 -4.69 -2.35
N GLU A 162 -14.97 -4.12 -1.45
CA GLU A 162 -15.07 -4.65 -0.10
C GLU A 162 -15.71 -6.05 -0.08
N PRO A 163 -14.98 -7.12 0.36
CA PRO A 163 -15.60 -8.43 0.46
C PRO A 163 -16.67 -8.49 1.56
N SER A 164 -17.76 -9.19 1.26
CA SER A 164 -18.83 -9.40 2.24
C SER A 164 -18.39 -10.36 3.35
N VAL A 165 -18.88 -10.16 4.56
CA VAL A 165 -18.65 -11.09 5.68
C VAL A 165 -19.15 -12.50 5.30
N PRO A 166 -18.33 -13.56 5.44
CA PRO A 166 -18.75 -14.92 5.12
C PRO A 166 -19.94 -15.39 5.94
N GLU A 167 -20.77 -16.26 5.35
CA GLU A 167 -21.99 -16.76 6.00
C GLU A 167 -21.68 -17.41 7.36
N GLY A 168 -22.40 -16.97 8.40
CA GLY A 168 -22.26 -17.50 9.75
C GLY A 168 -21.16 -16.86 10.58
N LEU A 169 -20.45 -15.85 10.05
CA LEU A 169 -19.52 -15.02 10.80
C LEU A 169 -20.05 -13.59 10.97
N THR A 170 -19.48 -12.90 11.94
CA THR A 170 -19.56 -11.45 12.12
C THR A 170 -18.22 -10.81 11.79
N GLU A 171 -18.20 -9.50 11.49
CA GLU A 171 -16.95 -8.76 11.22
C GLU A 171 -15.93 -8.92 12.37
N SER A 172 -16.41 -8.90 13.62
CA SER A 172 -15.54 -9.08 14.80
C SER A 172 -14.93 -10.47 14.94
N GLU A 173 -15.45 -11.47 14.23
CA GLU A 173 -14.91 -12.83 14.25
C GLU A 173 -13.85 -13.05 13.16
N LEU A 174 -13.87 -12.26 12.07
CA LEU A 174 -12.93 -12.37 10.95
C LEU A 174 -11.45 -12.43 11.37
N PRO A 175 -10.98 -11.67 12.38
CA PRO A 175 -9.57 -11.67 12.74
C PRO A 175 -9.04 -13.01 13.26
N THR A 176 -9.90 -13.88 13.80
CA THR A 176 -9.50 -15.15 14.42
C THR A 176 -10.25 -16.36 13.85
N ALA A 177 -11.19 -16.13 12.94
CA ALA A 177 -11.95 -17.19 12.32
C ALA A 177 -11.03 -18.10 11.49
N GLN A 178 -11.33 -19.40 11.51
CA GLN A 178 -10.66 -20.34 10.62
C GLN A 178 -11.04 -20.01 9.17
N VAL A 179 -10.03 -19.76 8.35
CA VAL A 179 -10.18 -19.61 6.90
C VAL A 179 -10.63 -20.93 6.25
N PRO A 180 -11.25 -20.88 5.06
CA PRO A 180 -11.62 -22.07 4.28
C PRO A 180 -10.43 -23.02 4.04
N ALA A 181 -10.74 -24.29 3.80
CA ALA A 181 -9.73 -25.35 3.78
C ALA A 181 -8.64 -25.14 2.72
N GLU A 182 -8.96 -24.55 1.57
CA GLU A 182 -8.00 -24.22 0.52
C GLU A 182 -6.94 -23.18 0.90
N TYR A 183 -7.19 -22.37 1.94
CA TYR A 183 -6.25 -21.36 2.40
C TYR A 183 -5.33 -21.88 3.51
N ARG A 184 -5.75 -22.88 4.29
CA ARG A 184 -5.07 -23.28 5.55
C ARG A 184 -3.62 -23.67 5.38
N THR A 185 -3.26 -24.24 4.24
CA THR A 185 -1.89 -24.65 3.88
C THR A 185 -1.55 -24.19 2.47
N ALA A 186 -2.09 -23.04 2.06
CA ALA A 186 -1.79 -22.44 0.78
C ALA A 186 -0.40 -21.80 0.78
N SER A 187 0.26 -21.82 -0.38
CA SER A 187 1.41 -20.95 -0.63
C SER A 187 0.95 -19.51 -0.86
N SER A 188 1.70 -18.56 -0.31
CA SER A 188 1.60 -17.13 -0.57
C SER A 188 2.14 -16.75 -1.95
N GLN A 189 2.00 -15.48 -2.33
CA GLN A 189 2.55 -14.93 -3.57
C GLN A 189 4.07 -15.11 -3.67
N GLY A 190 4.78 -15.00 -2.54
CA GLY A 190 6.23 -15.23 -2.41
C GLY A 190 6.62 -16.68 -2.18
N GLY A 191 5.68 -17.63 -2.24
CA GLY A 191 5.96 -19.07 -2.13
C GLY A 191 6.01 -19.64 -0.72
N GLU A 192 5.83 -18.84 0.33
CA GLU A 192 5.78 -19.32 1.72
C GLU A 192 4.50 -20.12 1.97
N GLU A 193 4.62 -21.34 2.53
CA GLU A 193 3.48 -22.16 2.91
C GLU A 193 2.88 -21.67 4.23
N ARG A 194 1.57 -21.40 4.25
CA ARG A 194 0.86 -21.08 5.50
C ARG A 194 0.89 -22.27 6.46
N ASP A 195 1.32 -22.04 7.69
CA ASP A 195 1.20 -22.99 8.80
C ASP A 195 0.17 -22.46 9.83
N PRO A 196 -0.97 -23.15 10.04
CA PRO A 196 -1.98 -22.69 10.99
C PRO A 196 -1.51 -22.69 12.46
N ASP A 197 -0.42 -23.37 12.79
CA ASP A 197 0.14 -23.44 14.14
C ASP A 197 1.17 -22.31 14.41
N GLU A 198 1.58 -21.54 13.39
CA GLU A 198 2.64 -20.51 13.47
C GLU A 198 2.17 -19.10 13.01
N LEU A 199 0.90 -18.76 13.23
CA LEU A 199 0.33 -17.48 12.78
C LEU A 199 0.43 -16.36 13.84
N ASN A 200 0.67 -15.14 13.38
CA ASN A 200 0.55 -13.92 14.18
C ASN A 200 -0.90 -13.47 14.27
N ALA A 201 -1.29 -12.96 15.44
CA ALA A 201 -2.57 -12.27 15.62
C ALA A 201 -2.60 -10.97 14.80
N GLN A 202 -3.75 -10.66 14.20
CA GLN A 202 -3.92 -9.44 13.39
C GLN A 202 -3.57 -8.15 14.17
N GLU A 203 -3.96 -8.08 15.45
CA GLU A 203 -3.62 -6.96 16.34
C GLU A 203 -2.10 -6.83 16.56
N ALA A 204 -1.38 -7.95 16.65
CA ALA A 204 0.06 -7.95 16.92
C ALA A 204 0.88 -7.40 15.74
N VAL A 205 0.36 -7.52 14.52
CA VAL A 205 0.96 -6.98 13.30
C VAL A 205 0.27 -5.69 12.82
N GLN A 206 -0.68 -5.17 13.59
CA GLN A 206 -1.44 -3.95 13.26
C GLN A 206 -2.09 -4.03 11.87
N LEU A 207 -2.70 -5.19 11.54
CA LEU A 207 -3.38 -5.37 10.26
C LEU A 207 -4.56 -4.41 10.15
N MET A 208 -4.60 -3.55 9.13
CA MET A 208 -5.66 -2.57 8.88
C MET A 208 -5.73 -2.24 7.39
N GLU A 209 -6.65 -1.39 6.96
CA GLU A 209 -6.72 -0.99 5.55
C GLU A 209 -5.46 -0.17 5.16
N SER A 210 -4.89 -0.47 3.99
CA SER A 210 -3.68 0.19 3.47
C SER A 210 -3.84 1.70 3.38
N VAL A 211 -5.00 2.17 2.91
CA VAL A 211 -5.31 3.60 2.82
C VAL A 211 -5.18 4.27 4.19
N GLU A 212 -5.73 3.67 5.25
CA GLU A 212 -5.63 4.19 6.61
C GLU A 212 -4.19 4.15 7.13
N ALA A 213 -3.51 3.01 6.94
CA ALA A 213 -2.13 2.85 7.37
C ALA A 213 -1.21 3.92 6.77
N ILE A 214 -1.37 4.25 5.49
CA ILE A 214 -0.58 5.27 4.81
C ILE A 214 -0.99 6.68 5.27
N ALA A 215 -2.30 6.95 5.38
CA ALA A 215 -2.80 8.25 5.85
C ALA A 215 -2.31 8.60 7.27
N ASP A 216 -2.21 7.58 8.14
CA ASP A 216 -1.71 7.72 9.52
C ASP A 216 -0.18 7.63 9.63
N GLY A 217 0.53 7.38 8.52
CA GLY A 217 1.99 7.28 8.47
C GLY A 217 2.56 6.00 9.11
N LEU A 218 1.74 4.96 9.26
CA LEU A 218 2.14 3.63 9.72
C LEU A 218 2.70 2.79 8.56
N GLY A 219 2.07 2.87 7.39
CA GLY A 219 2.50 2.25 6.14
C GLY A 219 3.21 3.23 5.21
N GLN A 220 3.77 2.72 4.12
CA GLN A 220 4.29 3.55 3.02
C GLN A 220 3.36 3.44 1.80
N PRO A 221 3.26 4.49 0.96
CA PRO A 221 2.66 4.38 -0.36
C PRO A 221 3.24 3.17 -1.11
N GLY A 222 2.38 2.48 -1.87
CA GLY A 222 2.80 1.28 -2.58
C GLY A 222 2.72 -0.01 -1.76
N GLN A 223 2.19 0.01 -0.53
CA GLN A 223 2.09 -1.20 0.30
C GLN A 223 0.64 -1.61 0.56
N SER A 224 0.24 -2.77 0.05
CA SER A 224 -1.00 -3.47 0.41
C SER A 224 -0.79 -4.97 0.48
N CYS A 225 -1.75 -5.73 1.00
CA CYS A 225 -1.71 -7.18 0.98
C CYS A 225 -1.73 -7.70 -0.45
N GLY A 226 -2.42 -7.03 -1.38
CA GLY A 226 -2.47 -7.39 -2.79
C GLY A 226 -1.11 -7.49 -3.47
N ASN A 227 -0.12 -6.71 -3.02
CA ASN A 227 1.26 -6.78 -3.51
C ASN A 227 2.29 -7.23 -2.45
N CYS A 228 1.81 -7.88 -1.39
CA CYS A 228 2.66 -8.46 -0.35
C CYS A 228 3.07 -9.91 -0.71
N ALA A 229 4.33 -10.25 -0.47
CA ALA A 229 4.87 -11.60 -0.61
C ALA A 229 4.09 -12.63 0.22
N GLU A 230 3.63 -12.24 1.41
CA GLU A 230 2.96 -13.14 2.36
C GLU A 230 1.48 -13.37 2.07
N PHE A 231 0.88 -12.58 1.17
CA PHE A 231 -0.54 -12.68 0.90
C PHE A 231 -0.88 -13.97 0.14
N VAL A 232 -2.03 -14.55 0.46
CA VAL A 232 -2.64 -15.65 -0.29
C VAL A 232 -3.88 -15.07 -0.95
N PRO A 233 -3.88 -14.86 -2.29
CA PRO A 233 -5.02 -14.30 -3.00
C PRO A 233 -6.28 -15.13 -2.85
N ASP A 234 -7.43 -14.51 -3.11
CA ASP A 234 -8.74 -15.18 -3.17
C ASP A 234 -8.68 -16.38 -4.14
N LYS A 235 -9.10 -17.55 -3.64
CA LYS A 235 -9.16 -18.84 -4.36
C LYS A 235 -10.58 -19.34 -4.58
N ASN A 236 -11.59 -18.78 -3.89
CA ASN A 236 -12.96 -19.27 -3.89
C ASN A 236 -13.97 -18.25 -4.43
N GLY A 237 -13.54 -17.04 -4.76
CA GLY A 237 -14.36 -15.98 -5.34
C GLY A 237 -15.24 -15.26 -4.32
N ASP A 238 -14.89 -15.30 -3.04
CA ASP A 238 -15.62 -14.57 -1.98
C ASP A 238 -15.02 -13.18 -1.67
N GLY A 239 -13.95 -12.82 -2.38
CA GLY A 239 -13.20 -11.56 -2.24
C GLY A 239 -12.24 -11.53 -1.05
N TRP A 240 -12.20 -12.57 -0.22
CA TRP A 240 -11.23 -12.70 0.86
C TRP A 240 -10.04 -13.56 0.45
N GLY A 241 -8.86 -13.12 0.89
CA GLY A 241 -7.66 -13.93 0.92
C GLY A 241 -7.31 -14.42 2.33
N ALA A 242 -6.08 -14.88 2.44
CA ALA A 242 -5.40 -15.20 3.70
C ALA A 242 -3.96 -14.68 3.65
N CYS A 243 -3.15 -15.02 4.64
CA CYS A 243 -1.72 -14.62 4.70
C CYS A 243 -0.88 -15.80 5.24
N ALA A 244 0.32 -16.06 4.74
CA ALA A 244 1.13 -17.15 5.27
C ALA A 244 1.48 -16.96 6.77
N LYS A 245 1.58 -15.71 7.24
CA LYS A 245 2.03 -15.35 8.59
C LYS A 245 0.96 -14.79 9.53
N VAL A 246 -0.26 -14.54 9.07
CA VAL A 246 -1.31 -13.85 9.85
C VAL A 246 -2.61 -14.66 9.89
N GLU A 247 -3.21 -14.78 11.08
CA GLU A 247 -4.48 -15.48 11.26
C GLU A 247 -5.69 -14.72 10.70
N GLY A 248 -6.82 -15.43 10.63
CA GLY A 248 -8.07 -14.87 10.13
C GLY A 248 -8.08 -14.60 8.63
N TYR A 249 -9.13 -13.88 8.23
CA TYR A 249 -9.34 -13.43 6.85
C TYR A 249 -8.54 -12.15 6.60
N VAL A 250 -7.95 -12.03 5.42
CA VAL A 250 -7.14 -10.86 5.00
C VAL A 250 -7.68 -10.38 3.66
N ALA A 251 -7.99 -9.09 3.56
CA ALA A 251 -8.44 -8.49 2.31
C ALA A 251 -7.23 -8.05 1.47
N VAL A 252 -7.44 -7.93 0.17
CA VAL A 252 -6.42 -7.45 -0.78
C VAL A 252 -5.95 -6.02 -0.47
N GLU A 253 -6.85 -5.19 0.06
CA GLU A 253 -6.59 -3.81 0.45
C GLU A 253 -5.95 -3.64 1.85
N ASP A 254 -5.84 -4.72 2.63
CA ASP A 254 -5.25 -4.65 3.97
C ASP A 254 -3.75 -4.31 3.89
N TRP A 255 -3.13 -3.97 5.02
CA TRP A 255 -1.71 -3.77 5.23
C TRP A 255 -1.37 -4.16 6.67
N CYS A 256 -0.15 -4.65 6.92
CA CYS A 256 0.35 -4.87 8.28
C CYS A 256 1.85 -4.57 8.39
N SER A 257 2.36 -4.45 9.62
CA SER A 257 3.74 -4.06 9.90
C SER A 257 4.81 -5.08 9.49
N ILE A 258 4.40 -6.25 9.00
CA ILE A 258 5.30 -7.29 8.46
C ILE A 258 5.16 -7.42 6.94
N TRP A 259 4.61 -6.40 6.27
CA TRP A 259 4.55 -6.34 4.81
C TRP A 259 5.93 -6.51 4.20
N GLU A 260 6.02 -7.33 3.16
CA GLU A 260 7.24 -7.59 2.39
C GLU A 260 6.88 -7.54 0.90
N HIS A 261 7.72 -6.91 0.09
CA HIS A 261 7.52 -6.86 -1.36
C HIS A 261 7.70 -8.25 -1.98
N VAL A 262 6.96 -8.56 -3.05
CA VAL A 262 7.18 -9.77 -3.84
C VAL A 262 8.52 -9.64 -4.57
N THR A 263 9.53 -10.41 -4.20
CA THR A 263 10.77 -10.48 -4.98
C THR A 263 10.75 -11.72 -5.87
N GLU A 264 11.45 -11.71 -7.02
CA GLU A 264 11.74 -12.97 -7.70
C GLU A 264 12.46 -13.91 -6.72
N GLU A 265 11.98 -15.15 -6.60
CA GLU A 265 12.80 -16.22 -6.04
C GLU A 265 14.04 -16.37 -6.95
N LEU A 266 15.22 -15.99 -6.45
CA LEU A 266 16.51 -16.24 -7.10
C LEU A 266 16.80 -17.73 -7.29
#